data_AF-A0A1M5DVA0-F1
#
_entry.id   AF-A0A1M5DVA0-F1
#
_cell.length_a   1.000
_cell.length_b   1.000
_cell.length_c   1.000
_cell.angle_alpha   90.00
_cell.angle_beta   90.00
_cell.angle_gamma   90.00
#
_symmetry.space_group_name_H-M   'P 1'
#
loop_
_entity.id
_entity.type
_entity.pdbx_description
1 polymer ?
#
loop_
_entity_poly.entity_id
_entity_poly.type
_entity_poly.pdbx_seq_one_letter_code
_entity_poly.pdbx_strand_id
1 'polypeptide(L)'
;MSLEIASWLARVTRSSVSATARCDVVGEDGSVRERSEHVLEADDLLRWSYTARGGGDELLQSCDGEELVHSEHGRTTRTPLPTPSASPDDPLYFYSWPGVVDAWLVEMVRPVDLLARVTVSSISGDTPVRITARPLGNERSPYNGFSVPDGRLLAMVLDVERGCFTDVTVTRPGHDMLTFTLTRLP
;
A
#
# COMPACT_ATOMS: atom_id res chain seq x y z
N MET A 1 5.95 11.92 -25.00
CA MET A 1 6.75 10.89 -24.29
C MET A 1 6.25 9.53 -24.74
N SER A 2 7.12 8.67 -25.31
CA SER A 2 6.74 7.28 -25.63
C SER A 2 7.05 6.44 -24.40
N LEU A 3 6.05 5.71 -23.93
CA LEU A 3 6.12 4.93 -22.70
C LEU A 3 6.17 3.46 -23.11
N GLU A 4 7.28 2.78 -22.79
CA GLU A 4 7.44 1.37 -23.08
C GLU A 4 6.56 0.57 -22.11
N ILE A 5 5.52 -0.06 -22.65
CA ILE A 5 4.43 -0.64 -21.85
C ILE A 5 4.96 -1.73 -20.91
N ALA A 6 5.90 -2.56 -21.34
CA ALA A 6 6.42 -3.64 -20.50
C ALA A 6 7.20 -3.09 -19.29
N SER A 7 8.06 -2.11 -19.52
CA SER A 7 8.83 -1.43 -18.47
C SER A 7 7.92 -0.71 -17.47
N TRP A 8 6.84 -0.10 -17.95
CA TRP A 8 5.88 0.55 -17.06
C TRP A 8 5.05 -0.45 -16.27
N LEU A 9 4.59 -1.53 -16.91
CA LEU A 9 3.90 -2.63 -16.22
C LEU A 9 4.79 -3.20 -15.12
N ALA A 10 6.06 -3.46 -15.38
CA ALA A 10 7.02 -3.92 -14.37
C ALA A 10 7.17 -2.94 -13.19
N ARG A 11 7.08 -1.63 -13.44
CA ARG A 11 7.09 -0.62 -12.36
C ARG A 11 5.79 -0.65 -11.55
N VAL A 12 4.63 -0.78 -12.18
CA VAL A 12 3.34 -0.74 -11.46
C VAL A 12 2.93 -2.07 -10.82
N THR A 13 3.58 -3.19 -11.17
CA THR A 13 3.39 -4.53 -10.59
C THR A 13 4.63 -5.06 -9.84
N ARG A 14 5.51 -4.15 -9.39
CA ARG A 14 6.83 -4.49 -8.82
C ARG A 14 6.76 -5.58 -7.74
N SER A 15 7.65 -6.56 -7.82
CA SER A 15 7.82 -7.59 -6.78
C SER A 15 8.88 -7.21 -5.74
N SER A 16 9.80 -6.32 -6.10
CA SER A 16 10.85 -5.75 -5.25
C SER A 16 10.62 -4.25 -5.08
N VAL A 17 10.85 -3.73 -3.87
CA VAL A 17 10.67 -2.32 -3.54
C VAL A 17 11.41 -1.93 -2.26
N SER A 18 12.00 -0.74 -2.24
CA SER A 18 12.42 -0.04 -1.01
C SER A 18 11.59 1.23 -0.91
N ALA A 19 10.75 1.36 0.10
CA ALA A 19 9.81 2.47 0.22
C ALA A 19 9.72 2.97 1.65
N THR A 20 9.62 4.29 1.78
CA THR A 20 9.22 4.95 3.02
C THR A 20 8.00 5.81 2.75
N ALA A 21 7.00 5.72 3.61
CA ALA A 21 5.79 6.48 3.53
C ALA A 21 5.37 7.01 4.91
N ARG A 22 4.51 8.02 4.90
CA ARG A 22 3.95 8.64 6.09
C ARG A 22 2.43 8.69 5.95
N CYS A 23 1.72 8.41 7.05
CA CYS A 23 0.29 8.68 7.18
C CYS A 23 0.09 9.77 8.24
N ASP A 24 -0.66 10.80 7.87
CA ASP A 24 -1.11 11.87 8.77
C ASP A 24 -2.64 11.79 8.93
N VAL A 25 -3.11 11.73 10.17
CA VAL A 25 -4.53 11.89 10.52
C VAL A 25 -4.78 13.36 10.80
N VAL A 26 -5.62 14.00 9.99
CA VAL A 26 -5.88 15.43 10.00
C VAL A 26 -7.29 15.69 10.49
N GLY A 27 -7.41 16.44 11.58
CA GLY A 27 -8.69 16.84 12.15
C GLY A 27 -9.42 17.90 11.33
N GLU A 28 -10.66 18.19 11.70
CA GLU A 28 -11.51 19.19 11.01
C GLU A 28 -10.91 20.60 11.00
N ASP A 29 -10.08 20.94 11.99
CA ASP A 29 -9.38 22.22 12.10
C ASP A 29 -8.10 22.29 11.23
N GLY A 30 -7.79 21.22 10.49
CA GLY A 30 -6.59 21.09 9.66
C GLY A 30 -5.33 20.74 10.45
N SER A 31 -5.43 20.51 11.76
CA SER A 31 -4.28 20.08 12.57
C SER A 31 -4.01 18.58 12.41
N VAL A 32 -2.73 18.20 12.44
CA VAL A 32 -2.32 16.79 12.45
C VAL A 32 -2.49 16.26 13.87
N ARG A 33 -3.38 15.28 14.04
CA ARG A 33 -3.67 14.62 15.33
C ARG A 33 -2.75 13.44 15.60
N GLU A 34 -2.48 12.68 14.55
CA GLU A 34 -1.65 11.49 14.62
C GLU A 34 -0.78 11.41 13.37
N ARG A 35 0.41 10.82 13.55
CA ARG A 35 1.36 10.56 12.49
C ARG A 35 1.98 9.19 12.67
N SER A 36 2.06 8.44 11.57
CA SER A 36 2.82 7.21 11.50
C SER A 36 3.78 7.21 10.31
N GLU A 37 4.91 6.54 10.48
CA GLU A 37 5.93 6.30 9.46
C GLU A 37 6.01 4.81 9.16
N HIS A 38 6.13 4.49 7.88
CA HIS A 38 6.05 3.13 7.35
C HIS A 38 7.23 2.88 6.42
N VAL A 39 7.96 1.81 6.66
CA VAL A 39 9.15 1.42 5.88
C VAL A 39 8.96 0.01 5.37
N LEU A 40 9.09 -0.18 4.07
CA LEU A 40 9.03 -1.48 3.39
C LEU A 40 10.31 -1.70 2.60
N GLU A 41 10.98 -2.81 2.86
CA GLU A 41 12.14 -3.28 2.09
C GLU A 41 11.81 -4.69 1.59
N ALA A 42 11.75 -4.90 0.28
CA ALA A 42 11.41 -6.17 -0.34
C ALA A 42 12.37 -6.48 -1.49
N ASP A 43 13.13 -7.55 -1.36
CA ASP A 43 14.00 -8.07 -2.43
C ASP A 43 13.18 -8.86 -3.45
N ASP A 44 12.15 -9.56 -2.97
CA ASP A 44 11.16 -10.27 -3.78
C ASP A 44 9.84 -10.40 -3.01
N LEU A 45 8.90 -11.20 -3.52
CA LEU A 45 7.60 -11.36 -2.88
C LEU A 45 7.68 -12.01 -1.50
N LEU A 46 8.63 -12.92 -1.26
CA LEU A 46 8.76 -13.72 -0.03
C LEU A 46 10.01 -13.36 0.79
N ARG A 47 10.79 -12.37 0.35
CA ARG A 47 11.90 -11.79 1.12
C ARG A 47 11.70 -10.31 1.31
N TRP A 48 11.21 -9.94 2.49
CA TRP A 48 10.82 -8.58 2.80
C TRP A 48 10.82 -8.28 4.29
N SER A 49 10.87 -7.00 4.63
CA SER A 49 10.69 -6.47 5.98
C SER A 49 9.83 -5.21 5.92
N TYR A 50 9.02 -5.03 6.94
CA TYR A 50 8.08 -3.95 7.09
C TYR A 50 8.10 -3.45 8.52
N THR A 51 8.12 -2.14 8.69
CA THR A 51 8.04 -1.49 10.00
C THR A 51 7.05 -0.33 9.91
N ALA A 52 6.10 -0.28 10.86
CA ALA A 52 5.21 0.85 11.05
C ALA A 52 5.41 1.42 12.46
N ARG A 53 5.56 2.73 12.58
CA ARG A 53 5.77 3.45 13.84
C ARG A 53 4.84 4.64 13.93
N GLY A 54 4.03 4.72 14.98
CA GLY A 54 3.08 5.81 15.19
C GLY A 54 2.38 5.66 16.54
N GLY A 55 1.91 6.77 17.13
CA GLY A 55 1.09 6.71 18.35
C GLY A 55 1.75 6.14 19.62
N GLY A 56 3.06 5.83 19.58
CA GLY A 56 3.77 5.13 20.66
C GLY A 56 3.92 3.62 20.43
N ASP A 57 3.32 3.09 19.37
CA ASP A 57 3.38 1.68 18.99
C ASP A 57 4.34 1.46 17.81
N GLU A 58 4.88 0.24 17.77
CA GLU A 58 5.72 -0.25 16.69
C GLU A 58 5.23 -1.63 16.26
N LEU A 59 4.95 -1.77 14.96
CA LEU A 59 4.68 -3.02 14.28
C LEU A 59 5.89 -3.36 13.41
N LEU A 60 6.39 -4.58 13.54
CA LEU A 60 7.41 -5.15 12.67
C LEU A 60 6.89 -6.44 12.06
N GLN A 61 7.01 -6.57 10.75
CA GLN A 61 6.70 -7.79 10.02
C GLN A 61 7.83 -8.09 9.04
N SER A 62 8.18 -9.36 8.86
CA SER A 62 9.20 -9.74 7.88
C SER A 62 9.02 -11.16 7.41
N CYS A 63 9.46 -11.46 6.21
CA CYS A 63 9.57 -12.80 5.66
C CYS A 63 10.96 -12.97 5.05
N ASP A 64 11.65 -14.06 5.35
CA ASP A 64 12.99 -14.36 4.81
C ASP A 64 12.99 -15.46 3.73
N GLY A 65 11.80 -15.93 3.37
CA GLY A 65 11.57 -17.05 2.46
C GLY A 65 11.41 -18.40 3.16
N GLU A 66 11.59 -18.46 4.48
CA GLU A 66 11.39 -19.67 5.30
C GLU A 66 10.35 -19.46 6.40
N GLU A 67 10.33 -18.28 7.02
CA GLU A 67 9.33 -17.93 8.02
C GLU A 67 8.82 -16.49 7.90
N LEU A 68 7.55 -16.29 8.26
CA LEU A 68 6.96 -15.00 8.53
C LEU A 68 7.11 -14.69 10.02
N VAL A 69 7.70 -13.54 10.32
CA VAL A 69 7.83 -12.99 11.67
C VAL A 69 6.88 -11.79 11.77
N HIS A 70 6.07 -11.76 12.83
CA HIS A 70 5.21 -10.65 13.20
C HIS A 70 5.52 -10.26 14.64
N SER A 71 5.87 -9.00 14.88
CA SER A 71 6.09 -8.45 16.21
C SER A 71 5.26 -7.18 16.42
N GLU A 72 4.43 -7.17 17.47
CA GLU A 72 3.56 -6.05 17.81
C GLU A 72 3.35 -6.02 19.33
N HIS A 73 3.37 -4.84 19.95
CA HIS A 73 3.17 -4.66 21.41
C HIS A 73 4.05 -5.57 22.29
N GLY A 74 5.31 -5.79 21.87
CA GLY A 74 6.27 -6.66 22.56
C GLY A 74 6.00 -8.17 22.46
N ARG A 75 5.02 -8.60 21.65
CA ARG A 75 4.76 -10.00 21.34
C ARG A 75 5.26 -10.35 19.96
N THR A 76 6.00 -11.44 19.84
CA THR A 76 6.50 -11.94 18.55
C THR A 76 5.91 -13.31 18.24
N THR A 77 5.32 -13.43 17.06
CA THR A 77 4.84 -14.68 16.47
C THR A 77 5.72 -15.02 15.26
N ARG A 78 6.06 -16.31 15.12
CA ARG A 78 6.76 -16.85 13.96
C ARG A 78 5.88 -17.91 13.30
N THR A 79 5.79 -17.89 11.97
CA THR A 79 4.97 -18.82 11.20
C THR A 79 5.82 -19.37 10.05
N PRO A 80 6.11 -20.67 10.00
CA PRO A 80 6.87 -21.25 8.91
C PRO A 80 6.09 -21.14 7.60
N LEU A 81 6.80 -20.91 6.50
CA LEU A 81 6.20 -20.95 5.17
C LEU A 81 5.87 -22.41 4.79
N PRO A 82 4.78 -22.64 4.06
CA PRO A 82 4.53 -23.92 3.45
C PRO A 82 5.71 -24.31 2.56
N THR A 83 6.21 -25.55 2.68
CA THR A 83 7.09 -26.10 1.64
C THR A 83 6.33 -26.12 0.32
N PRO A 84 6.92 -25.66 -0.80
CA PRO A 84 6.27 -25.65 -2.11
C PRO A 84 6.05 -27.08 -2.60
N SER A 85 5.01 -27.73 -2.09
CA SER A 85 4.57 -29.05 -2.51
C SER A 85 3.50 -28.88 -3.59
N ALA A 86 3.94 -28.69 -4.84
CA ALA A 86 3.25 -28.96 -6.11
C ALA A 86 1.75 -28.61 -6.26
N SER A 87 1.16 -27.81 -5.37
CA SER A 87 -0.24 -27.41 -5.45
C SER A 87 -0.32 -26.02 -6.06
N PRO A 88 -1.07 -25.82 -7.16
CA PRO A 88 -1.29 -24.49 -7.73
C PRO A 88 -2.10 -23.56 -6.81
N ASP A 89 -2.71 -24.10 -5.75
CA ASP A 89 -3.44 -23.36 -4.71
C ASP A 89 -2.56 -23.02 -3.49
N ASP A 90 -1.24 -22.93 -3.68
CA ASP A 90 -0.30 -22.70 -2.58
C ASP A 90 -0.59 -21.36 -1.88
N PRO A 91 -0.84 -21.35 -0.55
CA PRO A 91 -1.14 -20.12 0.20
C PRO A 91 0.05 -19.16 0.31
N LEU A 92 1.15 -19.34 -0.44
CA LEU A 92 2.32 -18.44 -0.47
C LEU A 92 1.96 -16.98 -0.67
N TYR A 93 0.85 -16.68 -1.36
CA TYR A 93 0.35 -15.31 -1.47
C TYR A 93 0.13 -14.63 -0.10
N PHE A 94 -0.36 -15.37 0.90
CA PHE A 94 -0.60 -14.87 2.26
C PHE A 94 0.69 -14.63 3.06
N TYR A 95 1.86 -14.99 2.52
CA TYR A 95 3.17 -14.71 3.10
C TYR A 95 3.92 -13.64 2.30
N SER A 96 3.36 -13.23 1.16
CA SER A 96 3.96 -12.22 0.30
C SER A 96 3.74 -10.82 0.87
N TRP A 97 4.65 -9.89 0.62
CA TRP A 97 4.48 -8.53 1.12
C TRP A 97 3.17 -7.87 0.65
N PRO A 98 2.63 -8.07 -0.59
CA PRO A 98 1.31 -7.55 -0.95
C PRO A 98 0.16 -8.17 -0.16
N GLY A 99 0.35 -9.38 0.37
CA GLY A 99 -0.65 -10.09 1.16
C GLY A 99 -0.63 -9.75 2.66
N VAL A 100 0.48 -9.24 3.18
CA VAL A 100 0.69 -9.05 4.64
C VAL A 100 0.86 -7.59 5.05
N VAL A 101 1.61 -6.80 4.25
CA VAL A 101 1.89 -5.39 4.56
C VAL A 101 0.62 -4.56 4.48
N ASP A 102 0.63 -3.40 5.16
CA ASP A 102 -0.46 -2.44 5.08
C ASP A 102 -0.90 -2.19 3.63
N ALA A 103 -2.14 -2.58 3.39
CA ALA A 103 -2.81 -2.53 2.11
C ALA A 103 -2.65 -1.21 1.35
N TRP A 104 -2.75 -0.08 2.06
CA TRP A 104 -2.64 1.23 1.45
C TRP A 104 -1.22 1.49 0.92
N LEU A 105 -0.17 1.01 1.60
CA LEU A 105 1.21 1.18 1.15
C LEU A 105 1.45 0.33 -0.10
N VAL A 106 0.93 -0.91 -0.10
CA VAL A 106 0.92 -1.78 -1.28
C VAL A 106 0.27 -1.07 -2.46
N GLU A 107 -0.92 -0.51 -2.26
CA GLU A 107 -1.66 0.24 -3.29
C GLU A 107 -0.91 1.51 -3.75
N MET A 108 -0.12 2.17 -2.88
CA MET A 108 0.73 3.30 -3.29
C MET A 108 1.87 2.87 -4.21
N VAL A 109 2.59 1.79 -3.87
CA VAL A 109 3.75 1.34 -4.64
C VAL A 109 3.39 0.40 -5.80
N ARG A 110 2.17 -0.15 -5.82
CA ARG A 110 1.60 -0.97 -6.89
C ARG A 110 0.23 -0.40 -7.32
N PRO A 111 0.20 0.74 -8.02
CA PRO A 111 -1.04 1.48 -8.28
C PRO A 111 -2.08 0.67 -9.09
N VAL A 112 -1.66 -0.34 -9.85
CA VAL A 112 -2.57 -1.25 -10.55
C VAL A 112 -3.54 -1.98 -9.61
N ASP A 113 -3.07 -2.32 -8.40
CA ASP A 113 -3.86 -3.05 -7.41
C ASP A 113 -5.03 -2.19 -6.90
N LEU A 114 -4.86 -0.87 -6.83
CA LEU A 114 -5.93 0.07 -6.51
C LEU A 114 -6.79 0.41 -7.73
N LEU A 115 -6.16 0.70 -8.87
CA LEU A 115 -6.87 1.18 -10.06
C LEU A 115 -7.86 0.16 -10.62
N ALA A 116 -7.64 -1.13 -10.39
CA ALA A 116 -8.59 -2.19 -10.72
C ALA A 116 -9.86 -2.18 -9.83
N ARG A 117 -9.86 -1.45 -8.72
CA ARG A 117 -10.88 -1.51 -7.65
C ARG A 117 -11.57 -0.17 -7.37
N VAL A 118 -11.41 0.81 -8.27
CA VAL A 118 -12.01 2.14 -8.09
C VAL A 118 -12.75 2.61 -9.34
N THR A 119 -13.79 3.42 -9.13
CA THR A 119 -14.39 4.23 -10.20
C THR A 119 -13.72 5.59 -10.23
N VAL A 120 -13.01 5.88 -11.31
CA VAL A 120 -12.38 7.19 -11.53
C VAL A 120 -13.44 8.21 -11.97
N SER A 121 -13.52 9.33 -11.25
CA SER A 121 -14.44 10.43 -11.58
C SER A 121 -13.76 11.56 -12.35
N SER A 122 -12.45 11.74 -12.17
CA SER A 122 -11.68 12.75 -12.90
C SER A 122 -10.20 12.40 -12.97
N ILE A 123 -9.56 12.87 -14.04
CA ILE A 123 -8.12 12.79 -14.27
C ILE A 123 -7.67 14.17 -14.75
N SER A 124 -6.54 14.67 -14.24
CA SER A 124 -5.97 15.94 -14.67
C SER A 124 -4.45 15.95 -14.53
N GLY A 125 -3.78 16.77 -15.35
CA GLY A 125 -2.32 16.87 -15.38
C GLY A 125 -1.67 15.72 -16.13
N ASP A 126 -0.48 15.99 -16.67
CA ASP A 126 0.27 15.02 -17.47
C ASP A 126 1.40 14.35 -16.66
N THR A 127 2.10 15.11 -15.80
CA THR A 127 3.13 14.59 -14.89
C THR A 127 3.36 15.58 -13.73
N PRO A 128 2.97 15.27 -12.47
CA PRO A 128 2.24 14.07 -12.07
C PRO A 128 0.76 14.12 -12.51
N VAL A 129 0.16 12.94 -12.63
CA VAL A 129 -1.26 12.76 -12.96
C VAL A 129 -2.07 12.78 -11.66
N ARG A 130 -3.09 13.63 -11.60
CA ARG A 130 -4.02 13.72 -10.47
C ARG A 130 -5.29 12.97 -10.80
N ILE A 131 -5.71 12.08 -9.90
CA ILE A 131 -6.86 11.20 -10.09
C ILE A 131 -7.79 11.39 -8.89
N THR A 132 -9.08 11.59 -9.17
CA THR A 132 -10.12 11.48 -8.14
C THR A 132 -10.94 10.24 -8.40
N ALA A 133 -11.15 9.43 -7.37
CA ALA A 133 -11.85 8.16 -7.49
C ALA A 133 -12.63 7.78 -6.23
N ARG A 134 -13.51 6.79 -6.36
CA ARG A 134 -14.20 6.13 -5.25
C ARG A 134 -14.01 4.63 -5.33
N PRO A 135 -13.87 3.93 -4.21
CA PRO A 135 -13.80 2.47 -4.23
C PRO A 135 -15.05 1.81 -4.82
N LEU A 136 -14.85 0.73 -5.56
CA LEU A 136 -15.93 -0.10 -6.08
C LEU A 136 -16.58 -0.88 -4.92
N GLY A 137 -17.91 -0.81 -4.81
CA GLY A 137 -18.66 -1.46 -3.74
C GLY A 137 -19.02 -2.93 -3.95
N ASN A 138 -18.53 -3.56 -5.02
CA ASN A 138 -18.97 -4.88 -5.46
C ASN A 138 -18.06 -6.03 -5.00
N GLU A 139 -16.84 -5.76 -4.54
CA GLU A 139 -15.94 -6.79 -4.02
C GLU A 139 -15.56 -6.49 -2.57
N ARG A 140 -15.62 -7.52 -1.70
CA ARG A 140 -14.99 -7.42 -0.39
C ARG A 140 -13.48 -7.35 -0.64
N SER A 141 -12.92 -6.14 -0.60
CA SER A 141 -11.47 -5.99 -0.62
C SER A 141 -10.91 -6.82 0.53
N PRO A 142 -9.99 -7.78 0.28
CA PRO A 142 -9.34 -8.50 1.37
C PRO A 142 -8.36 -7.59 2.13
N TYR A 143 -8.26 -6.31 1.72
CA TYR A 143 -7.28 -5.34 2.14
C TYR A 143 -7.98 -4.17 2.85
N ASN A 144 -7.52 -3.80 4.05
CA ASN A 144 -7.95 -2.59 4.77
C ASN A 144 -7.32 -1.30 4.17
N GLY A 145 -7.20 -1.22 2.83
CA GLY A 145 -6.51 -0.15 2.10
C GLY A 145 -7.43 1.00 1.65
N PHE A 146 -7.09 1.64 0.54
CA PHE A 146 -7.90 2.67 -0.10
C PHE A 146 -9.14 2.12 -0.78
N SER A 147 -9.11 0.85 -1.22
CA SER A 147 -10.20 0.17 -1.94
C SER A 147 -11.43 -0.22 -1.08
N VAL A 148 -11.53 0.25 0.17
CA VAL A 148 -12.67 -0.05 1.05
C VAL A 148 -13.91 0.79 0.67
N PRO A 149 -15.06 0.16 0.34
CA PRO A 149 -16.25 0.87 -0.14
C PRO A 149 -17.14 1.42 0.99
N ASP A 150 -16.59 2.31 1.81
CA ASP A 150 -17.27 2.92 2.96
C ASP A 150 -17.76 4.36 2.69
N GLY A 151 -17.91 4.72 1.41
CA GLY A 151 -18.31 6.06 0.99
C GLY A 151 -17.18 7.09 0.95
N ARG A 152 -15.92 6.67 1.17
CA ARG A 152 -14.75 7.54 1.01
C ARG A 152 -14.55 8.04 -0.41
N LEU A 153 -13.92 9.21 -0.51
CA LEU A 153 -13.40 9.80 -1.72
C LEU A 153 -11.87 9.78 -1.66
N LEU A 154 -11.25 9.38 -2.76
CA LEU A 154 -9.79 9.33 -2.93
C LEU A 154 -9.36 10.47 -3.86
N ALA A 155 -8.37 11.25 -3.43
CA ALA A 155 -7.60 12.15 -4.29
C ALA A 155 -6.16 11.66 -4.32
N MET A 156 -5.67 11.29 -5.50
CA MET A 156 -4.41 10.56 -5.67
C MET A 156 -3.50 11.31 -6.65
N VAL A 157 -2.19 11.26 -6.40
CA VAL A 157 -1.15 11.81 -7.28
C VAL A 157 -0.27 10.66 -7.75
N LEU A 158 -0.36 10.34 -9.05
CA LEU A 158 0.41 9.30 -9.71
C LEU A 158 1.65 9.91 -10.36
N ASP A 159 2.82 9.46 -9.93
CA ASP A 159 4.07 9.64 -10.65
C ASP A 159 4.17 8.54 -11.71
N VAL A 160 3.92 8.93 -12.97
CA VAL A 160 3.89 8.00 -14.11
C VAL A 160 5.28 7.45 -14.42
N GLU A 161 6.33 8.23 -14.17
CA GLU A 161 7.71 7.81 -14.41
C GLU A 161 8.14 6.75 -13.40
N ARG A 162 7.83 6.97 -12.12
CA ARG A 162 8.14 6.01 -11.04
C ARG A 162 7.10 4.90 -10.89
N GLY A 163 5.95 5.03 -11.53
CA GLY A 163 4.87 4.04 -11.51
C GLY A 163 4.26 3.83 -10.13
N CYS A 164 4.12 4.89 -9.32
CA CYS A 164 3.60 4.84 -7.96
C CYS A 164 2.75 6.07 -7.62
N PHE A 165 1.86 5.93 -6.64
CA PHE A 165 1.24 7.09 -6.02
C PHE A 165 2.24 7.76 -5.06
N THR A 166 2.44 9.07 -5.20
CA THR A 166 3.25 9.86 -4.26
C THR A 166 2.41 10.38 -3.11
N ASP A 167 1.14 10.68 -3.38
CA ASP A 167 0.22 11.24 -2.42
C ASP A 167 -1.17 10.62 -2.62
N VAL A 168 -1.81 10.26 -1.52
CA VAL A 168 -3.22 9.86 -1.49
C VAL A 168 -3.89 10.55 -0.31
N THR A 169 -4.96 11.28 -0.57
CA THR A 169 -5.83 11.85 0.45
C THR A 169 -7.15 11.09 0.44
N VAL A 170 -7.54 10.61 1.63
CA VAL A 170 -8.81 9.93 1.86
C VAL A 170 -9.70 10.86 2.66
N THR A 171 -10.89 11.14 2.13
CA THR A 171 -11.92 11.92 2.82
C THR A 171 -13.18 11.08 2.96
N ARG A 172 -13.75 11.08 4.16
CA ARG A 172 -15.00 10.38 4.46
C ARG A 172 -15.91 11.30 5.30
N PRO A 173 -17.20 11.44 4.96
CA PRO A 173 -18.10 12.30 5.72
C PRO A 173 -18.17 11.90 7.20
N GLY A 174 -17.94 12.86 8.11
CA GLY A 174 -17.99 12.64 9.56
C GLY A 174 -16.76 11.95 10.17
N HIS A 175 -15.66 11.87 9.42
CA HIS A 175 -14.40 11.30 9.89
C HIS A 175 -13.23 12.23 9.59
N ASP A 176 -12.13 12.06 10.33
CA ASP A 176 -10.87 12.74 10.07
C ASP A 176 -10.35 12.41 8.66
N MET A 177 -9.64 13.38 8.07
CA MET A 177 -9.00 13.21 6.77
C MET A 177 -7.69 12.47 6.96
N LEU A 178 -7.40 11.50 6.08
CA LEU A 178 -6.13 10.79 6.09
C LEU A 178 -5.30 11.23 4.89
N THR A 179 -4.04 11.58 5.12
CA THR A 179 -3.10 11.92 4.06
C THR A 179 -1.90 10.98 4.10
N PHE A 180 -1.69 10.27 3.00
CA PHE A 180 -0.60 9.33 2.82
C PHE A 180 0.39 9.90 1.82
N THR A 181 1.67 9.96 2.20
CA THR A 181 2.74 10.51 1.37
C THR A 181 3.89 9.52 1.28
N LEU A 182 4.28 9.16 0.06
CA LEU A 182 5.48 8.38 -0.22
C LEU A 182 6.70 9.31 -0.13
N THR A 183 7.47 9.20 0.96
CA THR A 183 8.61 10.08 1.24
C THR A 183 9.89 9.59 0.57
N ARG A 184 10.00 8.29 0.29
CA ARG A 184 11.14 7.68 -0.41
C ARG A 184 10.70 6.49 -1.26
N LEU A 185 11.24 6.42 -2.47
CA LEU A 185 11.22 5.26 -3.36
C LEU A 185 12.40 5.44 -4.35
N PRO A 186 13.42 4.58 -4.37
CA PRO A 186 14.61 4.76 -5.20
C PRO A 186 14.31 4.61 -6.70
#